data_AF-A0A4Y7KAL8-F1
#
_entry.id   AF-A0A4Y7KAL8-F1
#
_cell.length_a   1.000
_cell.length_b   1.000
_cell.length_c   1.000
_cell.angle_alpha   90.00
_cell.angle_beta   90.00
_cell.angle_gamma   90.00
#
_symmetry.space_group_name_H-M   'P 1'
#
loop_
_entity.id
_entity.type
_entity.pdbx_description
1 polymer ?
#
loop_
_entity_poly.entity_id
_entity_poly.type
_entity_poly.pdbx_seq_one_letter_code
_entity_poly.pdbx_strand_id
1 'polypeptide(L)'
;MVKLECRDIEGGHITYSLEGVTNSTGVYRLPVQGDHAEEICEVFLVKSPLPDCSEILKGGASARVQITSDDGVADNTRYVNSLGFLKTKAIDGCVNTLLEMDLPPEAMVPESTKN
;
A
#
# COMPACT_ATOMS: atom_id res chain seq x y z
N MET A 1 7.21 5.57 -5.19
CA MET A 1 7.77 5.93 -3.88
C MET A 1 6.74 5.59 -2.82
N VAL A 2 7.21 4.93 -1.77
CA VAL A 2 6.42 4.54 -0.61
C VAL A 2 7.08 5.08 0.65
N LYS A 3 6.30 5.18 1.72
CA LYS A 3 6.79 5.60 3.04
C LYS A 3 6.21 4.70 4.11
N LEU A 4 7.06 4.09 4.91
CA LEU A 4 6.66 3.47 6.17
C LEU A 4 6.59 4.55 7.24
N GLU A 5 5.50 4.58 7.99
CA GLU A 5 5.38 5.33 9.24
C GLU A 5 4.92 4.39 10.34
N CYS A 6 5.58 4.44 11.49
CA CYS A 6 5.08 3.84 12.72
C CYS A 6 4.67 4.95 13.68
N ARG A 7 3.58 4.69 14.40
CA ARG A 7 2.97 5.64 15.31
C ARG A 7 2.71 5.00 16.66
N ASP A 8 2.93 5.75 17.73
CA ASP A 8 2.57 5.27 19.06
C ASP A 8 1.05 5.07 19.17
N ILE A 9 0.64 4.05 19.94
CA ILE A 9 -0.78 3.68 20.05
C ILE A 9 -1.60 4.73 20.84
N GLU A 10 -0.96 5.45 21.77
CA GLU A 10 -1.66 6.34 22.71
C GLU A 10 -2.11 7.65 22.06
N GLY A 11 -1.18 8.34 21.42
CA GLY A 11 -1.34 9.67 20.82
C GLY A 11 -1.18 9.72 19.31
N GLY A 12 -0.73 8.64 18.67
CA GLY A 12 -0.62 8.57 17.21
C GLY A 12 0.51 9.41 16.61
N HIS A 13 1.49 9.81 17.43
CA HIS A 13 2.65 10.55 16.97
C HIS A 13 3.57 9.64 16.17
N ILE A 14 4.19 10.18 15.13
CA ILE A 14 5.16 9.42 14.33
C ILE A 14 6.40 9.21 15.18
N THR A 15 6.75 7.96 15.42
CA THR A 15 7.94 7.53 16.16
C THR A 15 9.03 7.03 15.24
N TYR A 16 8.65 6.48 14.08
CA TYR A 16 9.56 5.99 13.06
C TYR A 16 9.04 6.29 11.66
N SER A 17 9.95 6.62 10.74
CA SER A 17 9.62 6.90 9.35
C SER A 17 10.76 6.51 8.42
N LEU A 18 10.43 5.85 7.32
CA LEU A 18 11.40 5.42 6.31
C LEU A 18 10.79 5.47 4.91
N GLU A 19 11.47 6.11 3.96
CA GLU A 19 11.05 6.16 2.56
C GLU A 19 11.77 5.11 1.71
N GLY A 20 11.10 4.68 0.64
CA GLY A 20 11.67 3.75 -0.32
C GLY A 20 11.10 3.90 -1.73
N VAL A 21 11.85 3.36 -2.69
CA VAL A 21 11.48 3.34 -4.10
C VAL A 21 11.40 1.90 -4.57
N THR A 22 10.42 1.62 -5.42
CA THR A 22 10.26 0.31 -6.05
C THR A 22 11.33 0.11 -7.10
N ASN A 23 11.81 -1.11 -7.25
CA ASN A 23 12.64 -1.51 -8.38
C ASN A 23 11.81 -1.60 -9.68
N SER A 24 12.44 -2.05 -10.76
CA SER A 24 11.80 -2.21 -12.08
C SER A 24 10.61 -3.19 -12.11
N THR A 25 10.48 -4.08 -11.12
CA THR A 25 9.37 -5.03 -11.00
C THR A 25 8.28 -4.56 -10.04
N GLY A 26 8.35 -3.31 -9.56
CA GLY A 26 7.36 -2.77 -8.60
C GLY A 26 7.58 -3.19 -7.15
N VAL A 27 8.69 -3.87 -6.83
CA VAL A 27 8.99 -4.34 -5.47
C VAL A 27 9.86 -3.31 -4.74
N TYR A 28 9.46 -2.91 -3.54
CA TYR A 28 10.28 -2.13 -2.63
C TYR A 28 10.78 -3.00 -1.47
N ARG A 29 11.89 -2.59 -0.85
CA ARG A 29 12.43 -3.19 0.39
C ARG A 29 12.83 -2.07 1.33
N LEU A 30 12.32 -2.11 2.56
CA LEU A 30 12.58 -1.11 3.58
C LEU A 30 13.40 -1.76 4.71
N PRO A 31 14.69 -1.43 4.89
CA PRO A 31 15.52 -1.99 5.96
C PRO A 31 15.20 -1.31 7.30
N VAL A 32 14.11 -1.73 7.93
CA VAL A 32 13.63 -1.20 9.21
C VAL A 32 14.60 -1.54 10.33
N GLN A 33 14.81 -0.58 11.25
CA GLN A 33 15.72 -0.72 12.38
C GLN A 33 14.95 -0.70 13.69
N GLY A 34 15.18 -1.70 14.53
CA GLY A 34 14.52 -1.81 15.83
C GLY A 34 13.29 -2.71 15.81
N ASP A 35 12.71 -2.85 16.99
CA ASP A 35 11.45 -3.55 17.22
C ASP A 35 10.37 -2.50 17.49
N HIS A 36 9.21 -2.67 16.85
CA HIS A 36 8.11 -1.71 16.86
C HIS A 36 6.82 -2.38 17.40
N ALA A 37 6.93 -3.29 18.37
CA ALA A 37 5.81 -4.02 18.96
C ALA A 37 4.71 -3.12 19.55
N GLU A 38 5.09 -1.96 20.09
CA GLU A 38 4.18 -1.02 20.77
C GLU A 38 3.64 0.07 19.83
N GLU A 39 3.75 -0.13 18.51
CA GLU A 39 3.43 0.88 17.49
C GLU A 39 2.49 0.34 16.41
N ILE A 40 1.78 1.25 15.76
CA ILE A 40 1.02 0.97 14.55
C ILE A 40 1.86 1.39 13.34
N CYS A 41 2.39 0.41 12.63
CA CYS A 41 3.18 0.63 11.42
C CYS A 41 2.35 0.42 10.15
N GLU A 42 2.42 1.39 9.22
CA GLU A 42 1.74 1.35 7.93
C GLU A 42 2.67 1.86 6.83
N VAL A 43 2.59 1.23 5.65
CA VAL A 43 3.24 1.71 4.43
C VAL A 43 2.24 2.48 3.61
N PHE A 44 2.59 3.70 3.19
CA PHE A 44 1.77 4.61 2.41
C PHE A 44 2.32 4.80 1.00
N LEU A 45 1.41 4.94 0.03
CA LEU A 45 1.74 5.48 -1.29
C LEU A 45 2.07 6.97 -1.18
N VAL A 46 3.21 7.39 -1.73
CA VAL A 46 3.60 8.81 -1.74
C VAL A 46 3.57 9.38 -3.14
N LYS A 47 4.22 8.70 -4.09
CA LYS A 47 4.37 9.23 -5.46
C LYS A 47 4.54 8.12 -6.47
N SER A 48 3.80 8.21 -7.58
CA SER A 48 4.02 7.38 -8.75
C SER A 48 5.11 7.97 -9.65
N PRO A 49 5.98 7.15 -10.24
CA PRO A 49 6.87 7.59 -11.31
C PRO A 49 6.13 7.77 -12.66
N LEU A 50 4.89 7.26 -12.78
CA LEU A 50 4.09 7.31 -14.00
C LEU A 50 3.06 8.45 -13.93
N PRO A 51 3.11 9.45 -14.83
CA PRO A 51 2.19 10.59 -14.80
C PRO A 51 0.72 10.22 -15.04
N ASP A 52 0.45 9.16 -15.80
CA ASP A 52 -0.90 8.70 -16.13
C ASP A 52 -1.43 7.65 -15.15
N CYS A 53 -0.67 7.33 -14.09
CA CYS A 53 -1.00 6.33 -13.09
C CYS A 53 -0.55 6.82 -11.70
N SER A 54 -1.16 7.90 -11.22
CA SER A 54 -0.75 8.62 -10.00
C SER A 54 -1.87 8.92 -9.03
N GLU A 55 -3.13 8.60 -9.35
CA GLU A 55 -4.26 8.81 -8.45
C GLU A 55 -4.27 7.72 -7.36
N ILE A 56 -4.53 8.09 -6.11
CA ILE A 56 -4.62 7.14 -5.01
C ILE A 56 -6.08 6.77 -4.79
N LEU A 57 -6.40 5.47 -4.83
CA LEU A 57 -7.74 4.99 -4.52
C LEU A 57 -8.07 5.31 -3.05
N LYS A 58 -9.23 5.93 -2.82
CA LYS A 58 -9.73 6.21 -1.47
C LYS A 58 -9.84 4.89 -0.69
N GLY A 59 -9.16 4.80 0.44
CA GLY A 59 -9.11 3.59 1.29
C GLY A 59 -8.05 2.55 0.90
N GLY A 60 -7.39 2.68 -0.26
CA GLY A 60 -6.30 1.79 -0.70
C GLY A 60 -4.90 2.42 -0.61
N ALA A 61 -4.77 3.50 0.16
CA ALA A 61 -3.56 4.31 0.22
C ALA A 61 -2.45 3.71 1.08
N SER A 62 -2.79 2.79 1.99
CA SER A 62 -1.85 2.19 2.95
C SER A 62 -2.03 0.69 3.13
N ALA A 63 -0.97 0.05 3.61
CA ALA A 63 -0.96 -1.34 4.05
C ALA A 63 -0.30 -1.43 5.42
N ARG A 64 -1.03 -2.00 6.39
CA ARG A 64 -0.54 -2.21 7.75
C ARG A 64 0.45 -3.38 7.82
N VAL A 65 1.45 -3.23 8.69
CA VAL A 65 2.47 -4.25 8.92
C VAL A 65 2.79 -4.34 10.40
N GLN A 66 2.99 -5.55 10.89
CA GLN A 66 3.53 -5.79 12.24
C GLN A 66 5.04 -5.94 12.13
N ILE A 67 5.79 -5.13 12.87
CA ILE A 67 7.26 -5.13 12.87
C ILE A 67 7.73 -5.41 14.28
N THR A 68 7.76 -6.68 14.64
CA THR A 68 8.32 -7.16 15.90
C THR A 68 8.92 -8.54 15.70
N SER A 69 9.83 -8.93 16.57
CA SER A 69 10.34 -10.30 16.70
C SER A 69 9.55 -11.13 17.72
N ASP A 70 8.67 -10.50 18.51
CA ASP A 70 7.84 -11.15 19.54
C ASP A 70 6.46 -11.58 18.99
N ASP A 71 6.44 -12.23 17.83
CA ASP A 71 5.20 -12.70 17.19
C ASP A 71 5.23 -14.16 16.74
N GLY A 72 6.28 -14.89 17.14
CA GLY A 72 6.44 -16.31 16.79
C GLY A 72 6.80 -16.57 15.33
N VAL A 73 7.04 -15.54 14.52
CA VAL A 73 7.51 -15.68 13.14
C VAL A 73 9.04 -15.68 13.13
N ALA A 74 9.64 -16.74 12.58
CA ALA A 74 11.09 -16.91 12.57
C ALA A 74 11.84 -16.01 11.57
N ASP A 75 11.14 -15.52 10.54
CA ASP A 75 11.71 -14.64 9.50
C ASP A 75 11.54 -13.17 9.89
N ASN A 76 12.59 -12.37 9.68
CA ASN A 76 12.58 -10.93 9.90
C ASN A 76 11.97 -10.14 8.73
N THR A 77 11.62 -10.82 7.64
CA THR A 77 11.00 -10.24 6.45
C THR A 77 9.49 -10.20 6.62
N ARG A 78 8.92 -9.00 6.58
CA ARG A 78 7.48 -8.78 6.65
C ARG A 78 6.96 -8.40 5.27
N TYR A 79 6.00 -9.17 4.77
CA TYR A 79 5.30 -8.90 3.52
C TYR A 79 4.02 -8.14 3.81
N VAL A 80 3.75 -7.14 2.99
CA VAL A 80 2.53 -6.31 3.10
C VAL A 80 1.72 -6.41 1.83
N ASN A 81 0.44 -6.08 1.92
CA ASN A 81 -0.43 -6.05 0.77
C ASN A 81 0.10 -5.07 -0.29
N SER A 82 -0.09 -5.45 -1.55
CA SER A 82 0.24 -4.59 -2.69
C SER A 82 -0.55 -3.29 -2.63
N LEU A 83 0.13 -2.19 -2.95
CA LEU A 83 -0.47 -0.87 -3.08
C LEU A 83 -0.46 -0.46 -4.55
N GLY A 84 -1.51 0.26 -4.98
CA GLY A 84 -1.68 0.63 -6.38
C GLY A 84 -2.16 2.07 -6.55
N PHE A 85 -1.63 2.74 -7.56
CA PHE A 85 -2.22 3.95 -8.09
C PHE A 85 -3.22 3.59 -9.19
N LEU A 86 -4.24 4.42 -9.35
CA LEU A 86 -5.20 4.34 -10.43
C LEU A 86 -4.64 5.02 -11.68
N LYS A 87 -4.88 4.37 -12.82
CA LYS A 87 -4.63 4.95 -14.13
C LYS A 87 -5.76 5.91 -14.46
N THR A 88 -5.44 7.02 -15.11
CA THR A 88 -6.42 8.05 -15.51
C THR A 88 -7.49 7.54 -16.47
N LYS A 89 -7.16 6.49 -17.24
CA LYS A 89 -8.08 5.79 -18.13
C LYS A 89 -7.91 4.28 -17.97
N ALA A 90 -9.02 3.57 -17.89
CA ALA A 90 -9.03 2.11 -17.95
C ALA A 90 -8.36 1.62 -19.24
N ILE A 91 -7.60 0.52 -19.12
CA ILE A 91 -7.03 -0.15 -20.29
C ILE A 91 -8.08 -1.04 -20.96
N ASP A 92 -7.87 -1.33 -22.24
CA ASP A 92 -8.73 -2.23 -22.97
C ASP A 92 -8.74 -3.62 -22.31
N GLY A 93 -9.93 -4.23 -22.23
CA GLY A 93 -10.11 -5.55 -21.64
C GLY A 93 -10.43 -5.58 -20.14
N CYS A 94 -10.32 -4.46 -19.40
CA CYS A 94 -10.66 -4.42 -17.96
C CYS A 94 -12.07 -4.99 -17.66
N VAL A 95 -13.07 -4.62 -18.46
CA VAL A 95 -14.45 -5.12 -18.29
C VAL A 95 -14.52 -6.62 -18.49
N ASN A 96 -13.85 -7.16 -19.50
CA ASN A 96 -13.85 -8.60 -19.76
C ASN A 96 -13.20 -9.36 -18.62
N THR A 97 -12.07 -8.87 -18.09
CA THR A 97 -11.41 -9.48 -16.92
C THR A 97 -12.31 -9.49 -15.68
N LEU A 98 -13.07 -8.41 -15.43
CA LEU A 98 -14.02 -8.40 -14.32
C LEU A 98 -15.12 -9.44 -14.50
N LEU A 99 -15.67 -9.56 -15.71
CA LEU A 99 -16.69 -10.55 -16.02
C LEU A 99 -16.17 -11.99 -15.91
N GLU A 100 -14.92 -12.26 -16.30
CA GLU A 100 -14.26 -13.56 -16.10
C GLU A 100 -14.08 -13.92 -14.63
N MET A 101 -14.04 -12.90 -13.75
CA MET A 101 -13.97 -13.05 -12.30
C MET A 101 -15.36 -13.03 -11.63
N ASP A 102 -16.45 -13.08 -12.41
CA ASP A 102 -17.84 -12.95 -11.96
C ASP A 102 -18.12 -11.64 -11.18
N LEU A 103 -17.42 -10.56 -11.54
CA LEU A 103 -17.59 -9.23 -10.95
C LEU A 103 -18.35 -8.28 -11.89
N PRO A 104 -19.23 -7.43 -11.36
CA PRO A 104 -19.89 -6.41 -12.17
C PRO A 104 -18.88 -5.34 -12.63
N PRO A 105 -19.06 -4.69 -13.80
CA PRO A 105 -18.15 -3.65 -14.29
C PRO A 105 -17.95 -2.48 -13.32
N GLU A 106 -18.92 -2.24 -12.44
CA GLU A 106 -18.89 -1.19 -11.43
C GLU A 106 -18.06 -1.55 -10.18
N ALA A 107 -17.62 -2.80 -10.04
CA ALA A 107 -16.90 -3.30 -8.86
C ALA A 107 -15.57 -2.57 -8.60
N MET A 108 -14.97 -1.99 -9.65
CA MET A 108 -13.71 -1.24 -9.55
C MET A 108 -13.87 0.26 -9.81
N VAL A 109 -15.10 0.78 -9.87
CA VAL A 109 -15.32 2.23 -10.03
C VAL A 109 -15.05 2.92 -8.68
N PRO A 110 -14.06 3.83 -8.62
CA PRO A 110 -13.76 4.56 -7.38
C PRO A 110 -15.01 5.32 -6.87
N GLU A 111 -15.24 5.33 -5.56
CA GLU A 111 -16.34 6.12 -4.98
C GLU A 111 -16.24 7.62 -5.34
N SER A 112 -15.04 8.12 -5.64
CA SER A 112 -14.79 9.50 -6.09
C SER A 112 -15.46 9.85 -7.43
N THR A 113 -15.92 8.85 -8.19
CA THR A 113 -16.60 9.04 -9.49
C THR A 113 -18.11 8.80 -9.42
N LYS A 114 -18.65 8.39 -8.27
CA LYS A 114 -20.10 8.27 -8.05
C LYS A 114 -20.65 9.65 -7.64
N ASN A 115 -21.22 10.34 -8.62
CA ASN A 115 -21.97 11.58 -8.43
C ASN A 115 -23.32 11.31 -7.76
#